data_AF-A0A1V9G1D1-F1
#
_entry.id   AF-A0A1V9G1D1-F1
#
_cell.length_a   1.000
_cell.length_b   1.000
_cell.length_c   1.000
_cell.angle_alpha   90.00
_cell.angle_beta   90.00
_cell.angle_gamma   90.00
#
_symmetry.space_group_name_H-M   'P 1'
#
loop_
_entity.id
_entity.type
_entity.pdbx_description
1 polymer ?
#
loop_
_entity_poly.entity_id
_entity_poly.type
_entity_poly.pdbx_seq_one_letter_code
_entity_poly.pdbx_strand_id
1 'polypeptide(L)'
;MHNPFVLLTTRLLESLIKAGNTFFVRQTYNRGKNPLDPLNKAAFLFTHYTDYSRAKTHYDTLDNDPNKFLYNIHEAEHYEKLFIAAGQPEGFHIFSPLVQQPWKPTPAIAAKIRTYISQKMNWTPGRNDNVKADLFVQFGELFITLKYGIHEVKLPLADIENF
;
A
#
# COMPACT_ATOMS: atom_id res chain seq x y z
N MET A 1 -9.30 9.72 -2.74
CA MET A 1 -8.50 8.96 -1.75
C MET A 1 -7.05 9.39 -1.89
N HIS A 2 -6.33 9.59 -0.79
CA HIS A 2 -4.92 9.96 -0.84
C HIS A 2 -4.07 8.73 -1.22
N ASN A 3 -3.12 8.89 -2.15
CA ASN A 3 -2.17 7.84 -2.50
C ASN A 3 -0.83 8.10 -1.79
N PRO A 4 -0.45 7.31 -0.79
CA PRO A 4 0.81 7.48 -0.06
C PRO A 4 2.00 6.76 -0.72
N PHE A 5 1.76 5.96 -1.77
CA PHE A 5 2.78 5.12 -2.40
C PHE A 5 3.54 5.83 -3.51
N VAL A 6 4.82 5.49 -3.62
CA VAL A 6 5.71 6.02 -4.67
C VAL A 6 5.59 5.22 -5.96
N LEU A 7 5.92 5.85 -7.08
CA LEU A 7 6.09 5.14 -8.34
C LEU A 7 7.29 4.19 -8.26
N LEU A 8 7.12 2.98 -8.78
CA LEU A 8 8.20 2.04 -9.02
C LEU A 8 8.96 2.45 -10.27
N THR A 9 10.07 3.16 -10.11
CA THR A 9 10.98 3.49 -11.21
C THR A 9 12.02 2.39 -11.40
N THR A 10 12.66 2.31 -12.57
CA THR A 10 13.78 1.37 -12.82
C THR A 10 14.88 1.49 -11.76
N ARG A 11 15.27 2.73 -11.41
CA ARG A 11 16.24 3.01 -10.33
C ARG A 11 15.78 2.46 -8.97
N LEU A 12 14.50 2.60 -8.63
CA LEU A 12 13.96 2.07 -7.39
C LEU A 12 13.94 0.53 -7.42
N LEU A 13 13.50 -0.07 -8.53
CA LEU A 13 13.51 -1.52 -8.73
C LEU A 13 14.92 -2.09 -8.53
N GLU A 14 15.93 -1.51 -9.18
CA GLU A 14 17.32 -1.92 -8.99
C GLU A 14 17.79 -1.80 -7.54
N SER A 15 17.38 -0.74 -6.84
CA SER A 15 17.72 -0.54 -5.43
C SER A 15 17.08 -1.61 -4.53
N LEU A 16 15.82 -1.98 -4.82
CA LEU A 16 15.12 -3.04 -4.12
C LEU A 16 15.78 -4.41 -4.36
N ILE A 17 16.16 -4.71 -5.60
CA ILE A 17 16.87 -5.95 -5.95
C ILE A 17 18.23 -6.00 -5.25
N LYS A 18 19.00 -4.91 -5.27
CA LYS A 18 20.29 -4.81 -4.54
C LYS A 18 20.13 -4.98 -3.03
N ALA A 19 18.99 -4.59 -2.47
CA ALA A 19 18.64 -4.82 -1.07
C ALA A 19 18.23 -6.28 -0.76
N GLY A 20 18.26 -7.18 -1.75
CA GLY A 20 17.98 -8.61 -1.59
C GLY A 20 16.53 -9.01 -1.85
N ASN A 21 15.70 -8.14 -2.44
CA ASN A 21 14.33 -8.49 -2.80
C ASN A 21 14.31 -9.31 -4.08
N THR A 22 13.89 -10.57 -3.95
CA THR A 22 13.87 -11.55 -5.04
C THR A 22 12.49 -11.73 -5.66
N PHE A 23 11.44 -11.52 -4.87
CA PHE A 23 10.06 -11.78 -5.29
C PHE A 23 9.25 -10.49 -5.29
N PHE A 24 8.37 -10.35 -6.29
CA PHE A 24 7.47 -9.20 -6.39
C PHE A 24 6.06 -9.68 -6.67
N VAL A 25 5.09 -9.20 -5.90
CA VAL A 25 3.67 -9.50 -6.13
C VAL A 25 3.02 -8.28 -6.74
N ARG A 26 2.45 -8.44 -7.94
CA ARG A 26 1.60 -7.44 -8.59
C ARG A 26 0.16 -7.65 -8.18
N GLN A 27 -0.52 -6.53 -7.92
CA GLN A 27 -1.97 -6.46 -7.73
C GLN A 27 -2.53 -5.19 -8.40
N THR A 28 -3.82 -5.21 -8.70
CA THR A 28 -4.60 -4.04 -9.10
C THR A 28 -4.62 -3.00 -7.98
N TYR A 29 -4.33 -1.74 -8.30
CA TYR A 29 -4.24 -0.67 -7.32
C TYR A 29 -5.20 0.47 -7.64
N ASN A 30 -6.46 0.29 -7.23
CA ASN A 30 -7.54 1.25 -7.51
C ASN A 30 -7.27 2.66 -6.97
N ARG A 31 -6.56 2.78 -5.83
CA ARG A 31 -6.17 4.08 -5.25
C ARG A 31 -5.21 4.89 -6.12
N GLY A 32 -4.40 4.21 -6.94
CA GLY A 32 -3.48 4.83 -7.88
C GLY A 32 -4.12 5.18 -9.22
N LYS A 33 -5.35 4.71 -9.48
CA LYS A 33 -6.09 5.07 -10.68
C LYS A 33 -6.65 6.47 -10.52
N ASN A 34 -6.36 7.34 -11.48
CA ASN A 34 -7.01 8.64 -11.58
C ASN A 34 -8.22 8.51 -12.52
N PRO A 35 -9.47 8.48 -12.02
CA PRO A 35 -10.65 8.31 -12.87
C PRO A 35 -10.92 9.52 -13.78
N LEU A 36 -10.28 10.66 -13.52
CA LEU A 36 -10.41 11.88 -14.33
C LEU A 36 -9.37 11.94 -15.47
N ASP A 37 -8.42 11.01 -15.51
CA ASP A 37 -7.41 10.94 -16.56
C ASP A 37 -7.80 9.85 -17.58
N PRO A 38 -8.29 10.22 -18.78
CA PRO A 38 -8.71 9.27 -19.79
C PRO A 38 -7.56 8.43 -20.37
N LEU A 39 -6.31 8.82 -20.14
CA LEU A 39 -5.12 8.06 -20.58
C LEU A 39 -4.70 7.00 -19.55
N ASN A 40 -5.23 7.04 -18.33
CA ASN A 40 -4.89 6.09 -17.27
C ASN A 40 -5.64 4.76 -17.45
N LYS A 41 -5.03 3.86 -18.24
CA LYS A 41 -5.53 2.52 -18.54
C LYS A 41 -5.63 1.66 -17.27
N ALA A 42 -4.57 1.61 -16.48
CA ALA A 42 -4.54 0.86 -15.23
C ALA A 42 -3.47 1.35 -14.24
N ALA A 43 -3.71 1.06 -12.97
CA ALA A 43 -2.73 1.26 -11.91
C ALA A 43 -2.48 -0.06 -11.18
N PHE A 44 -1.20 -0.36 -10.92
CA PHE A 44 -0.77 -1.58 -10.26
C PHE A 44 0.15 -1.27 -9.10
N LEU A 45 0.13 -2.14 -8.08
CA LEU A 45 1.04 -2.10 -6.94
C LEU A 45 1.92 -3.33 -6.97
N PHE A 46 3.23 -3.14 -6.83
CA PHE A 46 4.23 -4.18 -6.82
C PHE A 46 4.87 -4.24 -5.43
N THR A 47 4.51 -5.25 -4.65
CA THR A 47 5.04 -5.46 -3.30
C THR A 47 6.25 -6.37 -3.37
N HIS A 48 7.37 -5.95 -2.77
CA HIS A 48 8.65 -6.65 -2.82
C HIS A 48 8.86 -7.53 -1.59
N TYR A 49 9.50 -8.68 -1.79
CA TYR A 49 9.77 -9.67 -0.76
C TYR A 49 11.15 -10.29 -0.95
N THR A 50 11.83 -10.54 0.16
CA THR A 50 13.07 -11.33 0.21
C THR A 50 12.79 -12.83 0.29
N ASP A 51 11.59 -13.22 0.74
CA ASP A 51 11.20 -14.60 1.02
C ASP A 51 10.00 -15.04 0.17
N TYR A 52 10.11 -16.25 -0.40
CA TYR A 52 9.09 -16.81 -1.27
C TYR A 52 7.79 -17.11 -0.53
N SER A 53 7.87 -17.64 0.70
CA SER A 53 6.68 -18.03 1.46
C SER A 53 5.78 -16.83 1.70
N ARG A 54 6.35 -15.69 2.13
CA ARG A 54 5.60 -14.43 2.31
C ARG A 54 5.01 -13.91 1.00
N ALA A 55 5.78 -13.94 -0.09
CA ALA A 55 5.30 -13.49 -1.40
C ALA A 55 4.13 -14.36 -1.88
N LYS A 56 4.22 -15.68 -1.70
CA LYS A 56 3.17 -16.64 -2.05
C LYS A 56 1.92 -16.44 -1.19
N THR A 57 2.07 -16.25 0.11
CA THR A 57 0.93 -15.92 1.00
C THR A 57 0.22 -14.66 0.53
N HIS A 58 0.95 -13.58 0.21
CA HIS A 58 0.34 -12.37 -0.35
C HIS A 58 -0.39 -12.68 -1.66
N TYR A 59 0.27 -13.34 -2.61
CA TYR A 59 -0.34 -13.71 -3.89
C TYR A 59 -1.64 -14.53 -3.73
N ASP A 60 -1.69 -15.41 -2.73
CA ASP A 60 -2.86 -16.23 -2.45
C ASP A 60 -4.01 -15.42 -1.83
N THR A 61 -3.74 -14.35 -1.10
CA THR A 61 -4.81 -13.45 -0.61
C THR A 61 -5.52 -12.67 -1.72
N LEU A 62 -4.99 -12.66 -2.95
CA LEU A 62 -5.50 -11.89 -4.08
C LEU A 62 -6.46 -12.71 -4.98
N ASP A 63 -7.22 -13.66 -4.44
CA ASP A 63 -8.02 -14.63 -5.21
C ASP A 63 -8.92 -14.05 -6.31
N ASN A 64 -9.45 -12.85 -6.13
CA ASN A 64 -10.33 -12.20 -7.10
C ASN A 64 -9.66 -11.13 -7.97
N ASP A 65 -8.34 -10.96 -7.90
CA ASP A 65 -7.62 -9.99 -8.70
C ASP A 65 -7.16 -10.61 -10.03
N PRO A 66 -7.79 -10.26 -11.18
CA PRO A 66 -7.44 -10.85 -12.47
C PRO A 66 -6.02 -10.46 -12.93
N ASN A 67 -5.45 -9.40 -12.35
CA ASN A 67 -4.12 -8.94 -12.68
C ASN A 67 -3.06 -9.45 -11.70
N LYS A 68 -3.39 -10.32 -10.73
CA LYS A 68 -2.38 -10.82 -9.80
C LYS A 68 -1.26 -11.55 -10.54
N PHE A 69 -0.02 -11.33 -10.11
CA PHE A 69 1.13 -12.07 -10.63
C PHE A 69 2.26 -12.11 -9.59
N LEU A 70 2.95 -13.23 -9.49
CA LEU A 70 4.13 -13.40 -8.64
C LEU A 70 5.37 -13.50 -9.53
N TYR A 71 6.22 -12.48 -9.48
CA TYR A 71 7.49 -12.43 -10.18
C TYR A 71 8.62 -12.99 -9.33
N ASN A 72 9.61 -13.57 -10.00
CA ASN A 72 10.86 -14.03 -9.43
C ASN A 72 12.01 -13.48 -10.30
N ILE A 73 12.90 -12.67 -9.72
CA ILE A 73 13.97 -12.00 -10.50
C ILE A 73 15.00 -12.96 -11.10
N HIS A 74 15.07 -14.20 -10.62
CA HIS A 74 15.97 -15.21 -11.19
C HIS A 74 15.45 -15.80 -12.51
N GLU A 75 14.18 -15.57 -12.84
CA GLU A 75 13.58 -15.94 -14.11
C GLU A 75 13.70 -14.76 -15.08
N ALA A 76 14.39 -14.96 -16.20
CA ALA A 76 14.73 -13.88 -17.13
C ALA A 76 13.48 -13.15 -17.66
N GLU A 77 12.42 -13.89 -17.99
CA GLU A 77 11.15 -13.31 -18.46
C GLU A 77 10.48 -12.45 -17.37
N HIS A 78 10.53 -12.87 -16.12
CA HIS A 78 9.97 -12.12 -15.00
C HIS A 78 10.76 -10.85 -14.72
N TYR A 79 12.09 -10.94 -14.77
CA TYR A 79 12.97 -9.79 -14.63
C TYR A 79 12.70 -8.73 -15.71
N GLU A 80 12.59 -9.15 -16.98
CA GLU A 80 12.29 -8.25 -18.09
C GLU A 80 10.94 -7.57 -17.93
N LYS A 81 9.88 -8.33 -17.58
CA LYS A 81 8.55 -7.76 -17.31
C LYS A 81 8.55 -6.76 -16.15
N LEU A 82 9.30 -7.04 -15.07
CA LEU A 82 9.46 -6.11 -13.95
C LEU A 82 10.14 -4.81 -14.41
N PHE A 83 11.18 -4.92 -15.24
CA PHE A 83 11.91 -3.75 -15.73
C PHE A 83 11.06 -2.90 -16.67
N ILE A 84 10.29 -3.53 -17.57
CA ILE A 84 9.31 -2.84 -18.43
C ILE A 84 8.27 -2.11 -17.56
N ALA A 85 7.71 -2.78 -16.55
CA ALA A 85 6.74 -2.15 -15.66
C ALA A 85 7.35 -0.96 -14.91
N ALA A 86 8.57 -1.11 -14.39
CA ALA A 86 9.28 -0.02 -13.71
C ALA A 86 9.68 1.14 -14.64
N GLY A 87 9.65 0.93 -15.95
CA GLY A 87 9.79 1.96 -16.98
C GLY A 87 8.57 2.88 -17.15
N GLN A 88 7.47 2.63 -16.44
CA GLN A 88 6.21 3.39 -16.51
C GLN A 88 5.65 3.47 -17.95
N PRO A 89 5.22 2.33 -18.53
CA PRO A 89 4.69 2.32 -19.88
C PRO A 89 3.46 3.20 -19.99
N GLU A 90 3.27 3.82 -21.16
CA GLU A 90 2.25 4.84 -21.36
C GLU A 90 0.84 4.34 -20.98
N GLY A 91 0.17 5.13 -20.13
CA GLY A 91 -1.15 4.84 -19.61
C GLY A 91 -1.19 3.85 -18.44
N PHE A 92 -0.05 3.39 -17.95
CA PHE A 92 0.05 2.56 -16.75
C PHE A 92 0.79 3.28 -15.63
N HIS A 93 0.27 3.17 -14.42
CA HIS A 93 0.94 3.68 -13.23
C HIS A 93 1.34 2.53 -12.31
N ILE A 94 2.65 2.33 -12.17
CA ILE A 94 3.19 1.23 -11.36
C ILE A 94 3.75 1.78 -10.07
N PHE A 95 3.21 1.32 -8.93
CA PHE A 95 3.55 1.79 -7.59
C PHE A 95 4.35 0.74 -6.81
N SER A 96 5.09 1.23 -5.82
CA SER A 96 5.76 0.44 -4.78
C SER A 96 5.18 0.82 -3.41
N PRO A 97 4.99 -0.11 -2.47
CA PRO A 97 4.37 0.15 -1.16
C PRO A 97 5.24 0.99 -0.20
N LEU A 98 6.30 1.61 -0.69
CA LEU A 98 7.13 2.54 0.09
C LEU A 98 6.40 3.88 0.25
N VAL A 99 6.48 4.44 1.45
CA VAL A 99 5.92 5.74 1.81
C VAL A 99 7.07 6.73 2.03
N GLN A 100 7.00 7.92 1.43
CA GLN A 100 8.14 8.87 1.42
C GLN A 100 8.42 9.54 2.77
N GLN A 101 7.47 9.55 3.70
CA GLN A 101 7.55 10.29 4.95
C GLN A 101 6.83 9.55 6.08
N PRO A 102 7.19 9.80 7.36
CA PRO A 102 6.31 9.43 8.46
C PRO A 102 4.94 10.05 8.21
N TRP A 103 3.96 9.19 7.94
CA TRP A 103 2.64 9.63 7.55
C TRP A 103 2.00 10.46 8.66
N LYS A 104 1.37 11.58 8.28
CA LYS A 104 0.53 12.38 9.17
C LYS A 104 -0.88 12.42 8.60
N PRO A 105 -1.91 12.19 9.42
CA PRO A 105 -3.29 12.30 8.95
C PRO A 105 -3.57 13.73 8.49
N THR A 106 -4.21 13.88 7.33
CA THR A 106 -4.76 15.17 6.92
C THR A 106 -5.87 15.59 7.90
N PRO A 107 -6.23 16.89 7.99
CA PRO A 107 -7.31 17.32 8.88
C PRO A 107 -8.63 16.57 8.65
N ALA A 108 -8.94 16.22 7.40
CA ALA A 108 -10.10 15.43 7.03
C ALA A 108 -10.03 13.99 7.57
N ILE A 109 -8.90 13.30 7.41
CA ILE A 109 -8.71 11.96 7.96
C ILE A 109 -8.69 12.00 9.49
N ALA A 110 -8.03 13.00 10.10
CA ALA A 110 -8.03 13.16 11.55
C ALA A 110 -9.44 13.34 12.14
N ALA A 111 -10.33 14.05 11.42
CA ALA A 111 -11.73 14.15 11.81
C ALA A 111 -12.44 12.79 11.75
N LYS A 112 -12.28 12.03 10.65
CA LYS A 112 -12.85 10.68 10.51
C LYS A 112 -12.34 9.70 11.57
N ILE A 113 -11.04 9.74 11.89
CA ILE A 113 -10.44 8.96 12.98
C ILE A 113 -11.14 9.27 14.31
N ARG A 114 -11.34 10.56 14.64
CA ARG A 114 -12.04 10.94 15.88
C ARG A 114 -13.47 10.42 15.93
N THR A 115 -14.21 10.53 14.83
CA THR A 115 -15.58 10.03 14.73
C THR A 115 -15.64 8.51 14.86
N TYR A 116 -14.72 7.80 14.19
CA TYR A 116 -14.63 6.34 14.27
C TYR A 116 -14.34 5.91 15.72
N ILE A 117 -13.38 6.55 16.38
CA ILE A 117 -13.06 6.27 17.78
C ILE A 117 -14.26 6.51 18.67
N SER A 118 -14.96 7.65 18.57
CA SER A 118 -16.08 7.94 19.46
C SER A 118 -17.29 7.04 19.26
N GLN A 119 -17.52 6.51 18.06
CA GLN A 119 -18.71 5.72 17.73
C GLN A 119 -18.48 4.21 17.77
N LYS A 120 -17.27 3.75 17.44
CA LYS A 120 -16.94 2.31 17.35
C LYS A 120 -16.03 1.84 18.46
N MET A 121 -15.29 2.74 19.09
CA MET A 121 -14.35 2.41 20.15
C MET A 121 -14.93 2.90 21.48
N ASN A 122 -14.85 2.08 22.53
CA ASN A 122 -15.18 2.53 23.87
C ASN A 122 -14.07 3.42 24.46
N TRP A 123 -13.42 4.23 23.62
CA TRP A 123 -12.33 5.11 24.00
C TRP A 123 -12.90 6.52 24.18
N THR A 124 -12.61 7.11 25.33
CA THR A 124 -12.99 8.48 25.67
C THR A 124 -11.75 9.35 25.89
N PRO A 125 -10.95 9.61 24.83
CA PRO A 125 -9.81 10.52 24.94
C PRO A 125 -10.29 11.91 25.34
N GLY A 126 -9.72 12.45 26.42
CA GLY A 126 -9.96 13.82 26.87
C GLY A 126 -9.40 14.84 25.88
N ARG A 127 -9.72 16.13 26.09
CA ARG A 127 -9.28 17.24 25.20
C ARG A 127 -7.75 17.34 25.03
N ASN A 128 -6.99 16.82 25.99
CA ASN A 128 -5.52 16.82 25.99
C ASN A 128 -4.90 15.46 25.65
N ASP A 129 -5.71 14.43 25.41
CA ASP A 129 -5.21 13.10 25.10
C ASP A 129 -4.86 12.99 23.62
N ASN A 130 -3.62 12.60 23.33
CA ASN A 130 -3.14 12.40 21.98
C ASN A 130 -3.31 10.94 21.56
N VAL A 131 -4.31 10.69 20.72
CA VAL A 131 -4.38 9.44 19.95
C VAL A 131 -3.25 9.44 18.93
N LYS A 132 -2.36 8.46 19.02
CA LYS A 132 -1.31 8.25 18.01
C LYS A 132 -1.88 7.43 16.85
N ALA A 133 -1.54 7.84 15.64
CA ALA A 133 -1.99 7.19 14.42
C ALA A 133 -0.80 6.98 13.49
N ASP A 134 -0.51 5.72 13.16
CA ASP A 134 0.60 5.31 12.31
C ASP A 134 0.07 4.45 11.16
N LEU A 135 0.52 4.71 9.93
CA LEU A 135 0.24 3.82 8.80
C LEU A 135 1.28 2.73 8.70
N PHE A 136 0.81 1.54 8.32
CA PHE A 136 1.68 0.47 7.87
C PHE A 136 1.05 -0.22 6.66
N VAL A 137 1.90 -0.87 5.88
CA VAL A 137 1.47 -1.66 4.73
C VAL A 137 1.56 -3.11 5.09
N GLN A 138 0.49 -3.86 4.82
CA GLN A 138 0.49 -5.31 4.91
C GLN A 138 -0.16 -5.85 3.65
N PHE A 139 0.55 -6.71 2.91
CA PHE A 139 0.04 -7.33 1.67
C PHE A 139 -0.50 -6.30 0.65
N GLY A 140 0.22 -5.20 0.47
CA GLY A 140 -0.16 -4.13 -0.45
C GLY A 140 -1.38 -3.31 -0.03
N GLU A 141 -1.95 -3.60 1.14
CA GLU A 141 -3.06 -2.85 1.72
C GLU A 141 -2.56 -1.91 2.81
N LEU A 142 -3.18 -0.73 2.87
CA LEU A 142 -2.89 0.30 3.86
C LEU A 142 -3.71 0.04 5.12
N PHE A 143 -3.01 -0.16 6.22
CA PHE A 143 -3.60 -0.26 7.53
C PHE A 143 -3.21 0.95 8.38
N ILE A 144 -4.09 1.29 9.31
CA ILE A 144 -3.83 2.29 10.34
C ILE A 144 -3.77 1.60 11.69
N THR A 145 -2.71 1.90 12.44
CA THR A 145 -2.61 1.59 13.85
C THR A 145 -3.06 2.81 14.63
N LEU A 146 -4.09 2.66 15.46
CA LEU A 146 -4.53 3.68 16.39
C LEU A 146 -4.10 3.25 17.80
N LYS A 147 -3.47 4.17 18.55
CA LYS A 147 -3.05 3.93 19.93
C LYS A 147 -3.57 4.99 20.88
N TYR A 148 -4.16 4.56 21.98
CA TYR A 148 -4.62 5.41 23.07
C TYR A 148 -4.37 4.72 24.42
N GLY A 149 -3.46 5.27 25.23
CA GLY A 149 -3.02 4.65 26.48
C GLY A 149 -2.44 3.25 26.23
N ILE A 150 -3.04 2.22 26.85
CA ILE A 150 -2.70 0.80 26.67
C ILE A 150 -3.44 0.14 25.50
N HIS A 151 -4.39 0.84 24.89
CA HIS A 151 -5.21 0.27 23.82
C HIS A 151 -4.55 0.51 22.46
N GLU A 152 -4.50 -0.54 21.66
CA GLU A 152 -4.01 -0.52 20.28
C GLU A 152 -4.99 -1.28 19.41
N VAL A 153 -5.34 -0.69 18.26
CA VAL A 153 -6.11 -1.37 17.23
C VAL A 153 -5.43 -1.19 15.89
N LYS A 154 -5.51 -2.22 15.05
CA LYS A 154 -5.05 -2.19 13.66
C LYS A 154 -6.25 -2.50 12.78
N LEU A 155 -6.52 -1.63 11.82
CA LEU A 155 -7.63 -1.79 10.88
C LEU A 155 -7.28 -1.24 9.49
N PRO A 156 -7.95 -1.70 8.43
CA PRO A 156 -7.79 -1.14 7.09
C PRO A 156 -8.06 0.37 7.10
N LEU A 157 -7.20 1.15 6.43
CA LEU A 157 -7.42 2.60 6.30
C LEU A 157 -8.75 2.91 5.59
N ALA A 158 -9.19 2.02 4.71
CA ALA A 158 -10.47 2.14 4.02
C ALA A 158 -11.67 2.23 4.99
N ASP A 159 -11.61 1.54 6.14
CA ASP A 159 -12.69 1.57 7.13
C ASP A 159 -12.82 2.95 7.79
N ILE A 160 -11.70 3.65 7.97
CA ILE A 160 -11.70 5.06 8.43
C ILE A 160 -12.15 5.99 7.31
N GLU A 161 -11.66 5.80 6.08
CA GLU A 161 -11.97 6.70 4.96
C GLU A 161 -13.45 6.66 4.55
N ASN A 162 -14.11 5.51 4.71
CA ASN A 162 -15.52 5.32 4.35
C ASN A 162 -16.49 5.61 5.50
N PHE A 163 -15.98 5.97 6.69
CA PHE A 163 -16.77 6.42 7.83
C PHE A 163 -17.14 7.90 7.73
#